data_AF-A0A1V6FJS5-F1
#
_entry.id   AF-A0A1V6FJS5-F1
#
_cell.length_a   1.000
_cell.length_b   1.000
_cell.length_c   1.000
_cell.angle_alpha   90.00
_cell.angle_beta   90.00
_cell.angle_gamma   90.00
#
_symmetry.space_group_name_H-M   'P 1'
#
loop_
_entity.id
_entity.type
_entity.pdbx_description
1 polymer ?
#
loop_
_entity_poly.entity_id
_entity_poly.type
_entity_poly.pdbx_seq_one_letter_code
_entity_poly.pdbx_strand_id
1 'polypeptide(L)'
;MSEEISRDVILDVLEAMLSSGLRAVREAKRAAGTAPLRRRSPRKKSNIKLVEDILKAANQPLHVNDIIARAETDYGVQLRRESIVSALTKKVLERKVFRRTGRNEFALLEAEEK
;
A
#
# COMPACT_ATOMS: atom_id res chain seq x y z
N MET A 1 -37.34 8.44 -20.95
CA MET A 1 -35.91 8.14 -21.16
C MET A 1 -35.26 8.23 -19.80
N SER A 2 -35.35 7.16 -19.01
CA SER A 2 -34.72 7.11 -17.70
C SER A 2 -33.25 6.86 -17.94
N GLU A 3 -32.40 7.87 -17.80
CA GLU A 3 -30.96 7.64 -17.72
C GLU A 3 -30.70 6.85 -16.44
N GLU A 4 -30.55 5.54 -16.57
CA GLU A 4 -30.06 4.71 -15.47
C GLU A 4 -28.67 5.20 -15.11
N ILE A 5 -28.56 5.86 -13.95
CA ILE A 5 -27.28 6.26 -13.38
C ILE A 5 -26.44 4.99 -13.24
N SER A 6 -25.35 4.90 -14.00
CA SER A 6 -24.46 3.74 -13.96
C SER A 6 -23.93 3.54 -12.53
N ARG A 7 -23.85 2.28 -12.10
CA ARG A 7 -23.28 1.89 -10.81
C ARG A 7 -21.91 2.52 -10.56
N ASP A 8 -21.10 2.64 -11.61
CA ASP A 8 -19.75 3.19 -11.53
C ASP A 8 -19.77 4.69 -11.17
N VAL A 9 -20.71 5.45 -11.75
CA VAL A 9 -20.90 6.88 -11.43
C VAL A 9 -21.28 7.05 -9.96
N ILE A 10 -22.14 6.18 -9.44
CA ILE A 10 -22.53 6.21 -8.02
C ILE A 10 -21.32 5.92 -7.13
N LEU A 11 -20.53 4.90 -7.48
CA LEU A 11 -19.34 4.53 -6.73
C LEU A 11 -18.27 5.63 -6.74
N ASP A 12 -18.04 6.27 -7.89
CA ASP A 12 -17.10 7.38 -8.03
C ASP A 12 -17.50 8.59 -7.16
N VAL A 13 -18.80 8.92 -7.15
CA VAL A 13 -19.32 10.00 -6.31
C VAL A 13 -19.16 9.65 -4.83
N LEU A 14 -19.48 8.42 -4.42
CA LEU A 14 -19.31 7.97 -3.05
C LEU A 14 -17.84 7.99 -2.63
N GLU A 15 -16.92 7.55 -3.49
CA GLU A 15 -15.49 7.58 -3.23
C GLU A 15 -14.98 9.02 -3.05
N ALA A 16 -15.41 9.94 -3.91
CA ALA A 16 -15.05 11.35 -3.82
C ALA A 16 -15.55 11.99 -2.51
N MET A 17 -16.80 11.69 -2.11
CA MET A 17 -17.40 12.18 -0.87
C MET A 17 -16.66 11.65 0.36
N LEU A 18 -16.40 10.35 0.42
CA LEU A 18 -15.70 9.72 1.54
C LEU A 18 -14.25 10.21 1.66
N SER A 19 -13.56 10.36 0.53
CA SER A 19 -12.20 10.90 0.48
C SER A 19 -12.15 12.35 0.98
N SER A 20 -13.12 13.17 0.62
CA SER A 20 -13.24 14.55 1.10
C SER A 20 -13.53 14.59 2.60
N GLY A 21 -14.49 13.80 3.08
CA GLY A 21 -14.83 13.72 4.51
C GLY A 21 -13.65 13.28 5.37
N LEU A 22 -12.88 12.29 4.91
CA LEU A 22 -11.68 11.83 5.61
C LEU A 22 -10.59 12.92 5.69
N ARG A 23 -10.44 13.75 4.65
CA ARG A 23 -9.52 14.89 4.68
C ARG A 23 -9.96 15.93 5.70
N ALA A 24 -11.25 16.27 5.73
CA ALA A 24 -11.80 17.22 6.69
C ALA A 24 -11.60 16.75 8.15
N VAL A 25 -11.87 15.49 8.45
CA VAL A 25 -11.66 14.91 9.79
C VAL A 25 -10.19 14.95 10.19
N ARG A 26 -9.27 14.63 9.27
CA ARG A 26 -7.82 14.70 9.54
C ARG A 26 -7.37 16.12 9.82
N GLU A 27 -7.91 17.11 9.11
CA GLU A 27 -7.59 18.51 9.33
C GLU A 27 -8.15 19.01 10.66
N ALA A 28 -9.39 18.67 11.00
CA ALA A 28 -9.99 18.97 12.30
C ALA A 28 -9.18 18.35 13.45
N LYS A 29 -8.70 17.11 13.31
CA LYS A 29 -7.82 16.47 14.30
C LYS A 29 -6.44 17.14 14.43
N ARG A 30 -5.90 17.72 13.35
CA ARG A 30 -4.66 18.51 13.39
C ARG A 30 -4.88 19.84 14.09
N ALA A 31 -5.96 20.55 13.75
CA ALA A 31 -6.34 21.81 14.37
C ALA A 31 -6.61 21.65 15.88
N ALA A 32 -7.20 20.52 16.29
CA ALA A 32 -7.46 20.19 17.69
C ALA A 32 -6.22 19.75 18.48
N GLY A 33 -5.03 19.69 17.88
CA GLY A 33 -3.78 19.30 18.56
C GLY A 33 -3.74 17.86 19.09
N THR A 34 -4.78 17.06 18.82
CA THR A 34 -4.94 15.67 19.31
C THR A 34 -4.30 14.63 18.40
N ALA A 35 -3.84 15.03 17.21
CA ALA A 35 -3.07 14.17 16.32
C ALA A 35 -1.56 14.30 16.62
N PRO A 36 -0.82 13.19 16.78
CA PRO A 36 0.64 13.27 16.85
C PRO A 36 1.14 13.97 15.59
N LEU A 37 2.01 14.98 15.77
CA LEU A 37 2.71 15.72 14.72
C LEU A 37 3.45 14.73 13.82
N ARG A 38 2.78 14.21 12.80
CA ARG A 38 3.39 13.28 11.86
C ARG A 38 4.32 14.11 10.97
N ARG A 39 5.60 14.06 11.31
CA ARG A 39 6.72 14.70 10.60
C ARG A 39 6.54 14.60 9.08
N ARG A 40 6.51 15.77 8.44
CA ARG A 40 6.84 16.08 7.05
C ARG A 40 6.33 15.12 5.95
N SER A 41 5.33 15.63 5.22
CA SER A 41 4.88 15.28 3.88
C SER A 41 4.25 13.90 3.69
N PRO A 42 3.06 13.78 3.05
CA PRO A 42 2.60 12.53 2.49
C PRO A 42 3.44 12.27 1.24
N ARG A 43 4.72 11.94 1.42
CA ARG A 43 5.43 11.18 0.41
C ARG A 43 4.56 9.96 0.17
N LYS A 44 4.06 9.85 -1.07
CA LYS A 44 3.55 8.63 -1.73
C LYS A 44 3.81 7.43 -0.83
N LYS A 45 2.75 6.74 -0.33
CA LYS A 45 2.89 5.47 0.40
C LYS A 45 4.07 4.75 -0.23
N SER A 46 5.20 4.68 0.50
CA SER A 46 6.45 4.22 -0.11
C SER A 46 6.13 2.86 -0.71
N ASN A 47 6.46 2.62 -1.98
CA ASN A 47 6.15 1.35 -2.65
C ASN A 47 6.57 0.15 -1.78
N ILE A 48 7.60 0.33 -0.94
CA ILE A 48 8.05 -0.64 0.06
C ILE A 48 6.98 -0.97 1.12
N LYS A 49 6.28 0.03 1.67
CA LYS A 49 5.16 -0.20 2.62
C LYS A 49 3.99 -0.90 1.96
N LEU A 50 3.72 -0.60 0.69
CA LEU A 50 2.69 -1.30 -0.07
C LEU A 50 3.03 -2.79 -0.21
N VAL A 51 4.29 -3.08 -0.56
CA VAL A 51 4.79 -4.45 -0.67
C VAL A 51 4.80 -5.15 0.70
N GLU A 52 5.10 -4.42 1.77
CA GLU A 52 4.98 -4.92 3.16
C GLU A 52 3.52 -5.30 3.47
N ASP A 53 2.55 -4.44 3.18
CA ASP A 53 1.13 -4.70 3.42
C ASP A 53 0.65 -5.92 2.61
N ILE A 54 1.07 -6.06 1.33
CA ILE A 54 0.74 -7.20 0.46
C ILE A 54 1.31 -8.51 1.00
N LEU A 55 2.57 -8.49 1.43
CA LEU A 55 3.22 -9.67 2.00
C LEU A 55 2.62 -10.03 3.37
N LYS A 56 2.21 -9.04 4.18
CA LYS A 56 1.51 -9.26 5.46
C LYS A 56 0.14 -9.89 5.22
N ALA A 57 -0.62 -9.39 4.26
CA ALA A 57 -1.92 -9.94 3.90
C ALA A 57 -1.83 -11.35 3.32
N ALA A 58 -0.75 -11.67 2.60
CA ALA A 58 -0.53 -12.99 2.03
C ALA A 58 -0.02 -14.03 3.04
N ASN A 59 0.64 -13.58 4.10
CA ASN A 59 1.29 -14.39 5.14
C ASN A 59 2.19 -15.53 4.61
N GLN A 60 2.73 -15.38 3.41
CA GLN A 60 3.57 -16.36 2.74
C GLN A 60 4.60 -15.66 1.84
N PRO A 61 5.72 -16.33 1.49
CA PRO A 61 6.65 -15.81 0.51
C PRO A 61 5.93 -15.64 -0.84
N LEU A 62 6.04 -14.44 -1.44
CA LEU A 62 5.47 -14.18 -2.75
C LEU A 62 6.57 -13.89 -3.77
N HIS A 63 6.32 -14.31 -5.01
CA HIS A 63 7.17 -13.94 -6.12
C HIS A 63 6.94 -12.47 -6.49
N VAL A 64 7.97 -11.78 -6.99
CA VAL A 64 7.90 -10.36 -7.36
C VAL A 64 6.76 -10.05 -8.32
N ASN A 65 6.45 -10.96 -9.25
CA ASN A 65 5.34 -10.79 -10.17
C ASN A 65 3.99 -10.76 -9.46
N ASP A 66 3.80 -11.62 -8.45
CA ASP A 66 2.55 -11.69 -7.70
C ASP A 66 2.38 -10.46 -6.81
N ILE A 67 3.49 -9.92 -6.29
CA ILE A 67 3.51 -8.66 -5.55
C ILE A 67 3.09 -7.50 -6.46
N ILE A 68 3.57 -7.47 -7.71
CA ILE A 68 3.18 -6.43 -8.68
C ILE A 68 1.71 -6.56 -9.05
N ALA A 69 1.24 -7.77 -9.34
CA ALA A 69 -0.15 -8.03 -9.67
C ALA A 69 -1.09 -7.61 -8.53
N ARG A 70 -0.80 -8.01 -7.29
CA ARG A 70 -1.58 -7.61 -6.11
C ARG A 70 -1.51 -6.13 -5.83
N ALA A 71 -0.39 -5.46 -6.08
CA ALA A 71 -0.32 -4.01 -5.92
C ALA A 71 -1.19 -3.25 -6.91
N GLU A 72 -1.33 -3.78 -8.13
CA GLU A 72 -2.21 -3.23 -9.14
C GLU A 72 -3.68 -3.53 -8.80
N THR A 73 -4.00 -4.77 -8.41
CA THR A 73 -5.37 -5.19 -8.06
C THR A 73 -5.88 -4.58 -6.74
N ASP A 74 -5.10 -4.65 -5.67
CA ASP A 74 -5.56 -4.28 -4.31
C ASP A 74 -5.41 -2.78 -4.03
N TYR A 75 -4.50 -2.10 -4.73
CA TYR A 75 -4.13 -0.72 -4.46
C TYR A 75 -4.11 0.21 -5.68
N GLY A 76 -4.29 -0.30 -6.91
CA GLY A 76 -4.26 0.49 -8.13
C GLY A 76 -2.89 1.13 -8.42
N VAL A 77 -1.80 0.58 -7.87
CA VAL A 77 -0.45 1.14 -8.03
C VAL A 77 0.36 0.30 -9.00
N GLN A 78 0.71 0.90 -10.14
CA GLN A 78 1.59 0.25 -11.10
C GLN A 78 3.04 0.27 -10.61
N LEU A 79 3.57 -0.90 -10.30
CA LEU A 79 4.91 -1.08 -9.77
C LEU A 79 5.89 -1.59 -10.83
N ARG A 80 7.02 -0.89 -11.01
CA ARG A 80 8.10 -1.37 -11.90
C ARG A 80 8.90 -2.48 -11.23
N ARG A 81 9.00 -3.63 -11.91
CA ARG A 81 9.73 -4.82 -11.44
C ARG A 81 11.16 -4.52 -10.99
N GLU A 82 11.95 -3.88 -11.85
CA GLU A 82 13.35 -3.54 -11.57
C GLU A 82 13.53 -2.63 -10.34
N SER A 83 12.61 -1.67 -10.17
CA SER A 83 12.63 -0.75 -9.03
C SER A 83 12.31 -1.48 -7.72
N ILE A 84 11.36 -2.42 -7.76
CA ILE A 84 11.00 -3.23 -6.58
C ILE A 84 12.09 -4.20 -6.21
N VAL A 85 12.63 -4.95 -7.18
CA VAL A 85 13.69 -5.93 -6.89
C VAL A 85 14.88 -5.24 -6.25
N SER A 86 15.28 -4.07 -6.76
CA SER A 86 16.37 -3.28 -6.17
C SER A 86 16.02 -2.79 -4.76
N ALA A 87 14.82 -2.23 -4.56
CA ALA A 87 14.37 -1.75 -3.26
C ALA A 87 14.27 -2.86 -2.20
N LEU A 88 13.71 -4.02 -2.57
CA LEU A 88 13.60 -5.19 -1.70
C LEU A 88 14.97 -5.78 -1.40
N THR A 89 15.84 -5.94 -2.41
CA THR A 89 17.20 -6.45 -2.21
C THR A 89 18.00 -5.56 -1.25
N LYS A 90 17.90 -4.23 -1.38
CA LYS A 90 18.49 -3.29 -0.43
C LYS A 90 17.95 -3.48 0.99
N LYS A 91 16.65 -3.72 1.14
CA LYS A 91 16.03 -3.93 2.47
C LYS A 91 16.34 -5.29 3.09
N VAL A 92 16.55 -6.32 2.27
CA VAL A 92 17.07 -7.63 2.69
C VAL A 92 18.52 -7.48 3.18
N LEU A 93 19.36 -6.74 2.44
CA LEU A 93 20.74 -6.42 2.84
C LEU A 93 20.80 -5.61 4.14
N GLU A 94 19.88 -4.68 4.34
CA GLU A 94 19.73 -3.92 5.59
C GLU A 94 19.20 -4.78 6.76
N ARG A 95 18.83 -6.06 6.54
CA ARG A 95 18.31 -7.03 7.54
C ARG A 95 17.12 -6.55 8.38
N LYS A 96 16.34 -5.59 7.89
CA LYS A 96 15.33 -4.91 8.73
C LYS A 96 13.92 -5.48 8.65
N VAL A 97 13.47 -5.95 7.47
CA VAL A 97 12.02 -6.25 7.26
C VAL A 97 11.76 -7.43 6.31
N PHE A 98 12.59 -7.62 5.29
CA PHE A 98 12.37 -8.65 4.26
C PHE A 98 13.47 -9.71 4.29
N ARG A 99 13.10 -10.96 4.00
CA ARG A 99 14.01 -12.08 3.73
C ARG A 99 13.79 -12.54 2.29
N ARG A 100 14.86 -12.87 1.60
CA ARG A 100 14.79 -13.50 0.28
C ARG A 100 14.78 -15.01 0.48
N THR A 101 13.68 -15.67 0.11
CA THR A 101 13.51 -17.13 0.23
C THR A 101 13.90 -17.87 -1.05
N GLY A 102 13.94 -17.18 -2.19
CA GLY A 102 14.24 -17.78 -3.47
C GLY A 102 14.76 -16.81 -4.53
N ARG A 103 14.88 -17.29 -5.78
CA ARG A 103 15.50 -16.53 -6.88
C ARG A 103 14.77 -15.21 -7.17
N ASN A 104 13.47 -15.12 -6.90
CA ASN A 104 12.65 -13.90 -6.98
C ASN A 104 11.48 -13.93 -5.97
N GLU A 105 11.68 -14.58 -4.83
CA GLU A 105 10.67 -14.72 -3.78
C GLU A 105 11.11 -13.96 -2.53
N PHE A 106 10.18 -13.20 -2.00
CA PHE A 106 10.40 -12.35 -0.84
C PHE A 106 9.36 -12.70 0.23
N ALA A 107 9.84 -12.85 1.45
CA ALA A 107 9.04 -13.05 2.65
C ALA A 107 9.30 -11.92 3.64
N LEU A 108 8.37 -11.72 4.57
CA LEU A 108 8.58 -10.83 5.71
C LEU A 108 9.29 -11.57 6.83
N LEU A 109 10.22 -10.88 7.49
CA LEU A 109 10.90 -11.41 8.68
C LEU A 109 9.94 -11.55 9.89
N GLU A 110 8.93 -10.69 9.99
CA GLU A 110 7.95 -10.70 11.09
C GLU A 110 6.88 -11.80 10.95
N ALA A 111 6.72 -12.42 9.78
CA ALA A 111 5.70 -13.45 9.55
C ALA A 111 6.06 -14.82 10.16
N GLU A 112 7.25 -14.97 10.74
CA GLU A 112 7.68 -16.21 11.44
C GLU A 112 7.43 -16.17 12.97
N GLU A 113 6.96 -15.07 13.55
CA GLU A 113 6.55 -15.04 14.96
C GLU A 113 5.04 -15.32 15.13
N LYS A 114 4.74 -16.63 15.18
CA LYS A 114 3.53 -17.33 15.66
C LYS A 114 2.30 -17.44 14.75
#